data_AF-A0A8T5EN85-F1
#
_entry.id   AF-A0A8T5EN85-F1
#
_cell.length_a   1.000
_cell.length_b   1.000
_cell.length_c   1.000
_cell.angle_alpha   90.00
_cell.angle_beta   90.00
_cell.angle_gamma   90.00
#
_symmetry.space_group_name_H-M   'P 1'
#
loop_
_entity.id
_entity.type
_entity.pdbx_description
1 polymer ?
#
loop_
_entity_poly.entity_id
_entity_poly.type
_entity_poly.pdbx_seq_one_letter_code
_entity_poly.pdbx_strand_id
1 'polypeptide(L)' 'MTDEPFNDKEKQFNDMWEGVTPNGINRTKSLKFRQYIFEHVRQMQRPLTKENALKYWVGILKAEAKDSDNF' A
#
# COMPACT_ATOMS: atom_id res chain seq x y z
N MET A 1 -19.46 10.92 -14.84
CA MET A 1 -18.15 10.43 -15.28
C MET A 1 -17.15 11.44 -14.73
N THR A 2 -16.34 11.15 -13.72
CA THR A 2 -15.26 10.14 -13.69
C THR A 2 -14.97 9.64 -12.26
N ASP A 3 -14.76 8.33 -12.11
CA ASP A 3 -14.25 7.63 -10.91
C ASP A 3 -12.79 8.05 -10.57
N GLU A 4 -12.57 9.26 -10.04
CA GLU A 4 -11.22 9.85 -9.88
C GLU A 4 -10.52 9.81 -8.50
N PRO A 5 -10.98 9.17 -7.39
CA PRO A 5 -10.14 9.05 -6.18
C PRO A 5 -9.25 7.79 -6.12
N PHE A 6 -9.56 6.73 -6.88
CA PHE A 6 -8.86 5.44 -6.73
C PHE A 6 -7.46 5.46 -7.36
N ASN A 7 -7.32 6.15 -8.49
CA ASN A 7 -6.08 6.22 -9.26
C ASN A 7 -4.96 6.95 -8.49
N ASP A 8 -5.33 7.95 -7.66
CA ASP A 8 -4.39 8.74 -6.87
C ASP A 8 -3.67 7.91 -5.80
N LYS A 9 -4.37 6.98 -5.14
CA LYS A 9 -3.77 6.16 -4.08
C LYS A 9 -2.78 5.14 -4.62
N GLU A 10 -3.11 4.50 -5.74
CA GLU A 10 -2.21 3.53 -6.37
C GLU A 10 -0.98 4.23 -6.95
N LYS A 11 -1.17 5.38 -7.60
CA LYS A 11 -0.04 6.20 -8.07
C LYS A 11 0.85 6.61 -6.91
N GLN A 12 0.27 7.12 -5.82
CA GLN A 12 1.04 7.52 -4.64
C GLN A 12 1.80 6.33 -4.03
N PHE A 13 1.18 5.14 -3.98
CA PHE A 13 1.86 3.91 -3.56
C PHE A 13 3.05 3.59 -4.45
N ASN A 14 2.87 3.61 -5.77
CA ASN A 14 3.94 3.30 -6.72
C ASN A 14 5.08 4.32 -6.64
N ASP A 15 4.76 5.61 -6.52
CA ASP A 15 5.75 6.67 -6.34
C ASP A 15 6.57 6.46 -5.05
N MET A 16 5.92 6.14 -3.92
CA MET A 16 6.64 5.83 -2.68
C MET A 16 7.40 4.50 -2.75
N TRP A 17 6.84 3.50 -3.43
CA TRP A 17 7.45 2.19 -3.60
C TRP A 17 8.73 2.26 -4.41
N GLU A 18 8.77 3.05 -5.48
CA GLU A 18 9.96 3.30 -6.30
C GLU A 18 10.83 4.45 -5.75
N GLY A 19 10.30 5.24 -4.81
CA GLY A 19 10.98 6.37 -4.20
C GLY A 19 11.04 7.60 -5.11
N VAL A 20 10.09 7.73 -6.05
CA VAL A 20 9.97 8.88 -6.93
C VAL A 20 9.58 10.11 -6.11
N THR A 21 10.39 11.17 -6.24
CA THR A 21 10.12 12.48 -5.64
C THR A 21 10.30 13.56 -6.70
N PRO A 22 9.79 14.78 -6.49
CA PRO A 22 10.01 15.90 -7.43
C PRO A 22 11.50 16.17 -7.72
N ASN A 23 12.38 15.84 -6.76
CA ASN A 23 13.82 16.05 -6.86
C ASN A 23 14.58 14.79 -7.36
N GLY A 24 13.87 13.79 -7.90
CA GLY A 24 14.43 12.54 -8.39
C GLY A 24 14.14 11.32 -7.50
N ILE A 25 14.96 10.27 -7.63
CA ILE A 25 14.74 8.98 -6.96
C ILE A 25 15.44 8.93 -5.60
N ASN A 26 14.69 8.70 -4.53
CA ASN A 26 15.18 8.51 -3.17
C ASN A 26 15.00 7.05 -2.71
N ARG A 27 16.04 6.24 -2.93
CA ARG A 27 16.05 4.81 -2.57
C ARG A 27 15.89 4.57 -1.07
N THR A 28 16.44 5.44 -0.23
CA THR A 28 16.33 5.31 1.24
C THR A 28 14.88 5.46 1.70
N LYS A 29 14.14 6.43 1.15
CA LYS A 29 12.71 6.59 1.45
C LYS A 29 11.90 5.39 0.96
N SER A 30 12.16 4.90 -0.25
CA SER A 30 11.53 3.69 -0.79
C SER A 30 11.74 2.47 0.14
N LEU A 31 12.97 2.23 0.59
CA LEU A 31 13.27 1.11 1.50
C LEU A 31 12.52 1.22 2.84
N LYS A 32 12.50 2.42 3.44
CA LYS A 32 11.75 2.66 4.68
C LYS A 32 10.24 2.46 4.48
N PHE A 33 9.69 2.92 3.37
CA PHE A 33 8.29 2.71 3.03
C PHE A 33 7.96 1.23 2.87
N ARG A 34 8.79 0.47 2.14
CA ARG A 34 8.63 -0.99 1.99
C ARG A 34 8.67 -1.72 3.33
N GLN A 35 9.59 -1.35 4.22
CA GLN A 35 9.66 -1.91 5.57
C GLN A 35 8.37 -1.64 6.37
N TYR A 36 7.94 -0.37 6.43
CA TYR A 36 6.71 0.03 7.10
C TYR A 36 5.48 -0.74 6.61
N ILE A 37 5.28 -0.80 5.30
CA ILE A 37 4.07 -1.43 4.76
C ILE A 37 4.11 -2.95 4.90
N PHE A 38 5.28 -3.58 4.80
CA PHE A 38 5.40 -5.01 5.06
C PHE A 38 5.21 -5.37 6.53
N GLU A 39 5.58 -4.51 7.47
CA GLU A 39 5.26 -4.71 8.89
C GLU A 39 3.74 -4.80 9.09
N HIS A 40 2.98 -3.92 8.44
CA HIS A 40 1.52 -3.98 8.51
C HIS A 40 0.92 -5.19 7.77
N VAL A 41 1.43 -5.55 6.59
CA VAL A 41 1.00 -6.78 5.90
C VAL A 41 1.25 -8.02 6.76
N ARG A 42 2.39 -8.05 7.48
CA ARG A 42 2.71 -9.11 8.45
C ARG A 42 1.71 -9.14 9.61
N GLN A 43 1.33 -7.99 10.17
CA GLN A 43 0.31 -7.91 11.23
C GLN A 43 -1.05 -8.46 10.78
N MET A 44 -1.38 -8.31 9.50
CA MET A 44 -2.59 -8.90 8.88
C MET A 44 -2.44 -10.39 8.54
N GLN A 45 -1.31 -11.02 8.90
CA GLN A 45 -1.00 -12.42 8.61
C GLN A 45 -1.07 -12.78 7.12
N ARG A 46 -0.76 -11.83 6.22
CA ARG A 46 -0.73 -12.05 4.77
C ARG A 46 0.71 -12.20 4.25
N PRO A 47 0.94 -12.88 3.11
CA PRO A 47 2.25 -12.95 2.48
C PRO A 47 2.82 -11.56 2.14
N LEU A 48 4.12 -11.37 2.32
CA LEU A 48 4.83 -10.11 2.08
C LEU A 48 5.08 -9.85 0.58
N THR A 49 4.02 -9.55 -0.16
CA THR A 49 4.07 -9.25 -1.60
C THR A 49 3.70 -7.79 -1.87
N LYS A 50 4.19 -7.22 -2.98
CA LYS A 50 3.82 -5.86 -3.42
C LYS A 50 2.31 -5.72 -3.57
N GLU A 51 1.65 -6.75 -4.08
CA GLU A 51 0.19 -6.78 -4.24
C GLU A 51 -0.53 -6.69 -2.89
N ASN A 52 -0.13 -7.47 -1.88
CA ASN A 52 -0.75 -7.40 -0.55
C ASN A 52 -0.45 -6.07 0.15
N ALA A 53 0.73 -5.49 -0.07
CA ALA A 53 1.05 -4.15 0.38
C ALA A 53 0.15 -3.08 -0.27
N LEU A 54 -0.12 -3.20 -1.56
CA LEU A 54 -1.07 -2.32 -2.25
C LEU A 54 -2.50 -2.51 -1.72
N LYS A 55 -2.97 -3.75 -1.57
CA LYS A 55 -4.29 -4.05 -0.97
C LYS A 55 -4.43 -3.49 0.44
N TYR A 56 -3.36 -3.53 1.25
CA TYR A 56 -3.32 -2.85 2.55
C TYR A 56 -3.46 -1.34 2.40
N TRP A 57 -2.63 -0.73 1.53
CA TRP A 57 -2.56 0.71 1.30
C TRP A 57 -3.89 1.32 0.87
N VAL A 58 -4.56 0.68 -0.09
CA VAL A 58 -5.84 1.15 -0.63
C VAL A 58 -7.01 0.84 0.33
N GLY A 59 -6.78 0.02 1.35
CA GLY A 59 -7.75 -0.26 2.43
C GLY A 59 -8.57 -1.54 2.22
N ILE A 60 -8.34 -2.32 1.16
CA ILE A 60 -9.07 -3.55 0.86
C ILE A 60 -8.87 -4.61 1.96
N LEU A 61 -7.64 -4.80 2.45
CA LEU A 61 -7.40 -5.83 3.49
C LEU A 61 -8.14 -5.54 4.80
N LYS A 62 -8.34 -4.25 5.14
CA LYS A 62 -9.11 -3.87 6.34
C LYS A 62 -10.61 -4.05 6.12
N ALA A 63 -11.10 -3.85 4.88
CA ALA A 63 -12.49 -4.10 4.54
C ALA A 63 -12.81 -5.61 4.63
N GLU A 64 -11.95 -6.46 4.06
CA GLU A 64 -12.09 -7.92 4.14
C GLU A 64 -12.11 -8.44 5.59
N ALA A 65 -11.22 -7.93 6.45
CA ALA A 65 -11.16 -8.35 7.85
C ALA A 65 -12.41 -7.93 8.65
N LYS A 66 -12.95 -6.74 8.37
CA LYS A 66 -14.19 -6.28 9.00
C LYS A 66 -15.43 -7.07 8.55
N ASP A 67 -15.46 -7.46 7.28
CA ASP A 67 -16.54 -8.32 6.77
C ASP A 67 -16.48 -9.74 7.36
N SER A 68 -15.28 -10.28 7.62
CA SER A 68 -15.16 -11.60 8.26
C SER A 68 -15.53 -11.63 9.74
N ASP A 69 -15.39 -10.51 10.47
CA ASP A 69 -15.76 -10.39 11.89
C ASP A 69 -17.29 -10.22 12.12
N ASN A 70 -18.07 -9.99 11.05
CA ASN A 70 -19.51 -9.72 11.12
C ASN A 70 -20.41 -10.96 10.86
N PHE A 71 -19.84 -12.16 10.85
CA PHE A 71 -20.55 -13.44 10.68
C PHE A 71 -20.31 -14.39 11.87
#